data_AF-A0A6J8BX08-F1
#
_entry.id   AF-A0A6J8BX08-F1
#
_cell.length_a   1.000
_cell.length_b   1.000
_cell.length_c   1.000
_cell.angle_alpha   90.00
_cell.angle_beta   90.00
_cell.angle_gamma   90.00
#
_symmetry.space_group_name_H-M   'P 1'
#
loop_
_entity.id
_entity.type
_entity.pdbx_description
1 polymer ?
#
loop_
_entity_poly.entity_id
_entity_poly.type
_entity_poly.pdbx_seq_one_letter_code
_entity_poly.pdbx_strand_id
1 'polypeptide(L)'
;MYLYVFQYSPGRLWFARYVNSQRVHSKMVTEQIFFRLVQYFAVVLFECNEAEDFSPAKSLMNMCFTFYCQIPCGKSVEKNFLYSFLCDQPIWQSLRFWNAAYFDAVQCERARRPMTTRNDARDDQKDDRRFQENITFGQLGTFSSNMRSFGLGKDLCLEFLRKQSTIGNLKPEQIRMLKDNIEKS
;
A
#
# COMPACT_ATOMS: atom_id res chain seq x y z
N MET A 1 -2.11 -28.68 -1.05
CA MET A 1 -3.15 -28.38 -2.07
C MET A 1 -3.29 -26.87 -2.33
N TYR A 2 -3.25 -25.98 -1.33
CA TYR A 2 -3.35 -24.52 -1.55
C TYR A 2 -2.16 -23.87 -2.29
N LEU A 3 -0.96 -24.45 -2.22
CA LEU A 3 0.24 -23.90 -2.89
C LEU A 3 0.09 -23.79 -4.41
N TYR A 4 -0.55 -24.77 -5.06
CA TYR A 4 -0.70 -24.78 -6.52
C TYR A 4 -1.64 -23.69 -7.06
N VAL A 5 -2.60 -23.23 -6.26
CA VAL A 5 -3.58 -22.21 -6.71
C VAL A 5 -2.90 -20.85 -6.87
N PHE A 6 -1.93 -20.53 -6.02
CA PHE A 6 -1.26 -19.22 -6.01
C PHE A 6 -0.11 -19.09 -7.01
N GLN A 7 0.32 -20.19 -7.63
CA GLN A 7 1.24 -20.15 -8.78
C GLN A 7 0.61 -19.44 -9.99
N TYR A 8 -0.72 -19.45 -10.09
CA TYR A 8 -1.47 -18.81 -11.17
C TYR A 8 -1.99 -17.42 -10.77
N SER A 9 -1.80 -16.43 -11.64
CA SER A 9 -2.26 -15.05 -11.43
C SER A 9 -3.76 -14.93 -11.05
N PRO A 10 -4.70 -15.66 -11.70
CA PRO A 10 -6.10 -15.63 -11.31
C PRO A 10 -6.35 -16.08 -9.87
N GLY A 11 -5.58 -17.06 -9.37
CA GLY A 11 -5.69 -17.55 -7.99
C GLY A 11 -5.26 -16.52 -6.96
N ARG A 12 -4.12 -15.85 -7.20
CA ARG A 12 -3.64 -14.74 -6.35
C ARG A 12 -4.63 -13.59 -6.31
N LEU A 13 -5.12 -13.19 -7.48
CA LEU A 13 -6.08 -12.10 -7.61
C LEU A 13 -7.42 -12.43 -6.95
N TRP A 14 -7.93 -13.64 -7.16
CA TRP A 14 -9.18 -14.09 -6.55
C TRP A 14 -9.08 -14.07 -5.02
N PHE A 15 -8.00 -14.59 -4.45
CA PHE A 15 -7.78 -14.57 -3.01
C PHE A 15 -7.72 -13.14 -2.46
N ALA A 16 -6.90 -12.27 -3.08
CA ALA A 16 -6.79 -10.88 -2.65
C ALA A 16 -8.14 -10.15 -2.69
N ARG A 17 -8.94 -10.37 -3.74
CA ARG A 17 -10.29 -9.79 -3.87
C ARG A 17 -11.26 -10.34 -2.84
N TYR A 18 -11.27 -11.65 -2.63
CA TYR A 18 -12.15 -12.31 -1.67
C TYR A 18 -11.88 -11.83 -0.24
N VAL A 19 -10.62 -11.83 0.20
CA VAL A 19 -10.28 -11.36 1.54
C VAL A 19 -10.58 -9.87 1.70
N ASN A 20 -10.31 -9.05 0.68
CA ASN A 20 -10.63 -7.63 0.71
C ASN A 20 -12.14 -7.36 0.75
N SER A 21 -12.98 -8.22 0.15
CA SER A 21 -14.43 -8.10 0.27
C SER A 21 -14.92 -8.42 1.68
N GLN A 22 -14.22 -9.27 2.44
CA GLN A 22 -14.55 -9.53 3.85
C GLN A 22 -14.17 -8.36 4.77
N ARG A 23 -13.14 -7.58 4.39
CA ARG A 23 -12.62 -6.46 5.19
C ARG A 23 -13.65 -5.36 5.49
N VAL A 24 -14.65 -5.18 4.63
CA VAL A 24 -15.71 -4.18 4.85
C VAL A 24 -16.68 -4.60 5.96
N HIS A 25 -16.79 -5.90 6.23
CA HIS A 25 -17.71 -6.46 7.22
C HIS A 25 -17.06 -6.57 8.60
N SER A 26 -15.84 -7.11 8.66
CA SER A 26 -15.07 -7.15 9.91
C SER A 26 -13.58 -7.00 9.65
N LYS A 27 -12.93 -6.20 10.49
CA LYS A 27 -11.46 -6.04 10.55
C LYS A 27 -10.86 -6.82 11.71
N MET A 28 -11.67 -7.17 12.71
CA MET A 28 -11.26 -7.99 13.84
C MET A 28 -11.53 -9.44 13.51
N VAL A 29 -10.50 -10.28 13.62
CA VAL A 29 -10.60 -11.72 13.39
C VAL A 29 -10.18 -12.48 14.64
N THR A 30 -10.66 -13.71 14.78
CA THR A 30 -10.19 -14.60 15.83
C THR A 30 -8.72 -14.93 15.62
N GLU A 31 -8.02 -15.30 16.69
CA GLU A 31 -6.60 -15.70 16.63
C GLU A 31 -6.33 -16.79 15.59
N GLN A 32 -7.20 -17.81 15.53
CA GLN A 32 -7.09 -18.89 14.55
C GLN A 32 -7.16 -18.37 13.10
N ILE A 33 -8.08 -17.45 12.80
CA ILE A 33 -8.20 -16.87 11.46
C ILE A 33 -7.04 -15.93 11.18
N PHE A 34 -6.59 -15.18 12.18
CA PHE A 34 -5.44 -14.28 12.07
C PHE A 34 -4.19 -15.01 11.61
N PHE A 35 -3.78 -16.09 12.30
CA PHE A 35 -2.59 -16.83 11.91
C PHE A 35 -2.73 -17.58 10.58
N ARG A 36 -3.95 -18.01 10.22
CA ARG A 36 -4.22 -18.53 8.87
C ARG A 36 -4.04 -17.44 7.81
N LEU A 37 -4.50 -16.21 8.06
CA LEU A 37 -4.27 -15.09 7.15
C LEU A 37 -2.79 -14.78 7.01
N VAL A 38 -2.01 -14.78 8.10
CA VAL A 38 -0.55 -14.62 8.04
C VAL A 38 0.07 -15.68 7.11
N GLN A 39 -0.27 -16.95 7.30
CA GLN A 39 0.25 -18.05 6.48
C GLN A 39 -0.11 -17.90 5.00
N TYR A 40 -1.38 -17.64 4.69
CA TYR A 40 -1.82 -17.49 3.29
C TYR A 40 -1.25 -16.23 2.64
N PHE A 41 -1.17 -15.11 3.38
CA PHE A 41 -0.58 -13.87 2.86
C PHE A 41 0.89 -14.08 2.54
N ALA A 42 1.65 -14.75 3.41
CA ALA A 42 3.06 -15.05 3.15
C ALA A 42 3.24 -15.83 1.84
N VAL A 43 2.44 -16.89 1.62
CA VAL A 43 2.51 -17.67 0.37
C VAL A 43 2.13 -16.81 -0.84
N VAL A 44 1.04 -16.05 -0.78
CA VAL A 44 0.62 -15.23 -1.92
C VAL A 44 1.62 -14.11 -2.21
N LEU A 45 2.19 -13.47 -1.18
CA LEU A 45 3.21 -12.44 -1.33
C LEU A 45 4.50 -13.00 -1.94
N PHE A 46 4.89 -14.21 -1.55
CA PHE A 46 6.00 -14.92 -2.17
C PHE A 46 5.74 -15.16 -3.68
N GLU A 47 4.60 -15.74 -4.03
CA GLU A 47 4.25 -16.01 -5.44
C GLU A 47 4.08 -14.72 -6.26
N CYS A 48 3.56 -13.64 -5.65
CA CYS A 48 3.52 -12.32 -6.28
C CYS A 48 4.92 -11.76 -6.55
N ASN A 49 5.88 -12.02 -5.66
CA ASN A 49 7.25 -11.57 -5.84
C ASN A 49 7.92 -12.31 -7.01
N GLU A 50 7.80 -13.64 -7.02
CA GLU A 50 8.43 -14.49 -8.04
C GLU A 50 7.84 -14.23 -9.43
N ALA A 51 6.54 -13.97 -9.52
CA ALA A 51 5.84 -13.73 -10.78
C ALA A 51 5.72 -12.23 -11.16
N GLU A 52 6.29 -11.32 -10.38
CA GLU A 52 6.11 -9.85 -10.51
C GLU A 52 4.63 -9.40 -10.58
N ASP A 53 3.74 -10.11 -9.89
CA ASP A 53 2.29 -9.86 -9.87
C ASP A 53 1.91 -8.91 -8.73
N PHE A 54 2.14 -7.61 -8.94
CA PHE A 54 2.08 -6.62 -7.85
C PHE A 54 0.67 -6.14 -7.48
N SER A 55 -0.34 -6.36 -8.34
CA SER A 55 -1.72 -5.95 -8.06
C SER A 55 -2.31 -6.65 -6.82
N PRO A 56 -2.33 -8.01 -6.75
CA PRO A 56 -2.76 -8.70 -5.54
C PRO A 56 -1.87 -8.37 -4.33
N ALA A 57 -0.54 -8.28 -4.50
CA ALA A 57 0.37 -7.92 -3.43
C ALA A 57 0.06 -6.55 -2.80
N LYS A 58 -0.28 -5.54 -3.62
CA LYS A 58 -0.70 -4.23 -3.14
C LYS A 58 -2.00 -4.30 -2.33
N SER A 59 -2.97 -5.10 -2.76
CA SER A 59 -4.19 -5.33 -1.99
C SER A 59 -3.86 -5.98 -0.63
N LEU A 60 -2.99 -6.99 -0.60
CA LEU A 60 -2.55 -7.63 0.64
C LEU A 60 -1.83 -6.64 1.56
N MET A 61 -0.89 -5.84 1.03
CA MET A 61 -0.17 -4.79 1.76
C MET A 61 -1.12 -3.85 2.52
N ASN A 62 -2.16 -3.35 1.84
CA ASN A 62 -3.17 -2.49 2.48
C ASN A 62 -3.97 -3.23 3.56
N MET A 63 -4.22 -4.53 3.35
CA MET A 63 -4.92 -5.35 4.33
C MET A 63 -4.07 -5.63 5.58
N CYS A 64 -2.74 -5.67 5.45
CA CYS A 64 -1.80 -5.86 6.56
C CYS A 64 -1.98 -4.82 7.69
N PHE A 65 -2.36 -3.59 7.35
CA PHE A 65 -2.60 -2.50 8.30
C PHE A 65 -4.04 -2.43 8.84
N THR A 66 -4.92 -3.34 8.41
CA THR A 66 -6.35 -3.25 8.75
C THR A 66 -6.89 -4.45 9.49
N PHE A 67 -6.49 -5.67 9.11
CA PHE A 67 -6.84 -6.86 9.88
C PHE A 67 -6.03 -6.92 11.17
N TYR A 68 -6.73 -7.15 12.28
CA TYR A 68 -6.11 -7.32 13.59
C TYR A 68 -6.78 -8.42 14.40
N CYS A 69 -6.02 -8.99 15.34
CA CYS A 69 -6.56 -9.77 16.44
C CYS A 69 -6.30 -9.06 17.76
N GLN A 70 -7.13 -9.35 18.75
CA GLN A 70 -6.94 -8.89 20.12
C GLN A 70 -6.26 -10.01 20.90
N ILE A 71 -5.03 -9.76 21.36
CA ILE A 71 -4.29 -10.73 22.16
C ILE A 71 -4.21 -10.20 23.61
N PRO A 72 -4.61 -11.00 24.61
CA PRO A 72 -4.41 -10.64 26.01
C PRO A 72 -2.91 -10.53 26.31
N CYS A 73 -2.46 -9.35 26.74
CA CYS A 73 -1.09 -9.10 27.18
C CYS A 73 -1.13 -8.66 28.66
N GLY A 74 -1.03 -9.63 29.57
CA GLY A 74 -1.14 -9.36 31.01
C GLY A 74 -2.51 -8.77 31.38
N LYS A 75 -2.54 -7.49 31.76
CA LYS A 75 -3.77 -6.77 32.16
C LYS A 75 -4.42 -5.97 31.03
N SER A 76 -3.78 -5.85 29.87
CA SER A 76 -4.31 -5.12 28.71
C SER A 76 -4.64 -6.06 27.55
N VAL A 77 -5.47 -5.58 26.64
CA VAL A 77 -5.76 -6.26 25.37
C VAL A 77 -5.14 -5.40 24.26
N GLU A 78 -4.12 -5.94 23.60
CA GLU A 78 -3.41 -5.24 22.53
C GLU A 78 -3.90 -5.68 21.15
N LYS A 79 -3.90 -4.73 20.20
CA LYS A 79 -4.24 -5.01 18.81
C LYS A 79 -2.98 -5.42 18.06
N ASN A 80 -2.92 -6.67 17.65
CA ASN A 80 -1.87 -7.16 16.78
C ASN A 80 -2.37 -7.15 15.35
N PHE A 81 -1.67 -6.40 14.49
CA PHE A 81 -1.99 -6.28 13.07
C PHE A 81 -1.16 -7.26 12.25
N LEU A 82 -1.67 -7.65 11.08
CA LEU A 82 -0.98 -8.59 10.20
C LEU A 82 0.41 -8.07 9.76
N TYR A 83 0.59 -6.74 9.62
CA TYR A 83 1.89 -6.18 9.20
C TYR A 83 3.04 -6.59 10.14
N SER A 84 2.78 -6.72 11.44
CA SER A 84 3.78 -7.09 12.44
C SER A 84 4.33 -8.50 12.26
N PHE A 85 3.63 -9.37 11.53
CA PHE A 85 4.03 -10.76 11.25
C PHE A 85 4.49 -10.95 9.79
N LEU A 86 4.29 -9.93 8.96
CA LEU A 86 4.57 -9.98 7.53
C LEU A 86 5.60 -8.93 7.11
N CYS A 87 6.23 -8.21 8.05
CA CYS A 87 7.20 -7.16 7.75
C CYS A 87 8.47 -7.66 7.04
N ASP A 88 8.79 -8.93 7.17
CA ASP A 88 10.01 -9.52 6.63
C ASP A 88 9.83 -10.18 5.26
N GLN A 89 8.66 -10.02 4.61
CA GLN A 89 8.44 -10.60 3.29
C GLN A 89 9.34 -9.94 2.24
N PRO A 90 10.07 -10.72 1.40
CA PRO A 90 11.05 -10.18 0.45
C PRO A 90 10.49 -9.14 -0.54
N ILE A 91 9.22 -9.26 -0.91
CA ILE A 91 8.55 -8.32 -1.83
C ILE A 91 8.60 -6.86 -1.35
N TRP A 92 8.68 -6.63 -0.04
CA TRP A 92 8.82 -5.28 0.50
C TRP A 92 10.19 -4.66 0.20
N GLN A 93 11.23 -5.46 -0.04
CA GLN A 93 12.54 -4.92 -0.44
C GLN A 93 12.60 -4.59 -1.95
N SER A 94 11.54 -4.93 -2.71
CA SER A 94 11.48 -4.70 -4.15
C SER A 94 11.03 -3.27 -4.47
N LEU A 95 11.94 -2.43 -4.96
CA LEU A 95 11.57 -1.13 -5.54
C LEU A 95 10.62 -1.27 -6.75
N ARG A 96 10.65 -2.41 -7.47
CA ARG A 96 9.71 -2.67 -8.57
C ARG A 96 8.28 -2.74 -8.04
N PHE A 97 8.07 -3.47 -6.94
CA PHE A 97 6.78 -3.54 -6.26
C PHE A 97 6.29 -2.14 -5.85
N TRP A 98 7.12 -1.37 -5.13
CA TRP A 98 6.72 -0.05 -4.64
C TRP A 98 6.38 0.93 -5.77
N ASN A 99 7.18 0.95 -6.84
CA ASN A 99 6.91 1.80 -8.00
C ASN A 99 5.60 1.40 -8.70
N ALA A 100 5.37 0.11 -8.92
CA ALA A 100 4.15 -0.38 -9.56
C ALA A 100 2.91 -0.12 -8.70
N ALA A 101 2.99 -0.41 -7.40
CA ALA A 101 1.89 -0.21 -6.46
C ALA A 101 1.53 1.27 -6.30
N TYR A 102 2.54 2.15 -6.26
CA TYR A 102 2.37 3.60 -6.20
C TYR A 102 1.72 4.13 -7.48
N PHE A 103 2.23 3.73 -8.64
CA PHE A 103 1.67 4.13 -9.92
C PHE A 103 0.19 3.72 -10.03
N ASP A 104 -0.14 2.47 -9.69
CA ASP A 104 -1.52 1.99 -9.64
C ASP A 104 -2.39 2.82 -8.68
N ALA A 105 -1.84 3.28 -7.55
CA ALA A 105 -2.58 4.06 -6.56
C ALA A 105 -2.92 5.46 -7.07
N VAL A 106 -1.92 6.13 -7.64
CA VAL A 106 -2.08 7.44 -8.28
C VAL A 106 -3.10 7.37 -9.42
N GLN A 107 -3.03 6.34 -10.27
CA GLN A 107 -3.99 6.20 -11.37
C GLN A 107 -5.41 5.89 -10.90
N CYS A 108 -5.56 5.04 -9.87
CA CYS A 108 -6.87 4.79 -9.27
C CYS A 108 -7.50 6.06 -8.69
N GLU A 109 -6.72 6.95 -8.06
CA GLU A 109 -7.24 8.21 -7.55
C GLU A 109 -7.59 9.20 -8.66
N ARG A 110 -6.77 9.27 -9.71
CA ARG A 110 -7.05 10.07 -10.91
C ARG A 110 -8.35 9.66 -11.58
N ALA A 111 -8.61 8.36 -11.69
CA ALA A 111 -9.83 7.81 -12.28
C ALA A 111 -11.10 8.09 -11.46
N ARG A 112 -10.97 8.39 -10.15
CA ARG A 112 -12.10 8.74 -9.27
C ARG A 112 -12.51 10.20 -9.37
N ARG A 113 -11.78 11.02 -10.12
CA ARG A 113 -12.14 12.43 -10.33
C ARG A 113 -13.47 12.50 -11.12
N PRO A 114 -14.51 13.16 -10.60
CA PRO A 114 -15.70 13.45 -11.37
C PRO A 114 -15.32 14.34 -12.56
N MET A 115 -15.78 14.01 -13.77
CA MET A 115 -15.61 14.93 -14.91
C MET A 115 -16.41 16.20 -14.64
N THR A 116 -15.72 17.33 -14.46
CA THR A 116 -16.35 18.64 -14.31
C THR A 116 -16.84 19.12 -15.67
N THR A 117 -18.16 19.24 -15.83
CA THR A 117 -18.77 19.94 -16.95
C THR A 117 -18.89 21.43 -16.62
N ARG A 118 -17.97 22.30 -17.07
CA ARG A 118 -18.24 23.68 -17.59
C ARG A 118 -17.03 24.64 -17.70
N ASN A 119 -16.81 25.06 -18.95
CA ASN A 119 -16.75 26.44 -19.48
C ASN A 119 -15.61 27.44 -19.21
N ASP A 120 -14.60 27.21 -18.39
CA ASP A 120 -13.45 28.15 -18.30
C ASP A 120 -12.08 27.46 -18.38
N ALA A 121 -11.60 27.26 -19.62
CA ALA A 121 -10.42 26.46 -19.96
C ALA A 121 -9.09 26.84 -19.26
N ARG A 122 -8.98 28.05 -18.67
CA ARG A 122 -7.76 28.48 -17.95
C ARG A 122 -7.77 28.15 -16.46
N ASP A 123 -8.94 28.21 -15.81
CA ASP A 123 -9.05 27.87 -14.39
C ASP A 123 -9.05 26.35 -14.21
N ASP A 124 -9.65 25.63 -15.17
CA ASP A 124 -9.60 24.17 -15.27
C ASP A 124 -8.17 23.62 -15.30
N GLN A 125 -7.25 24.21 -16.08
CA GLN A 125 -5.87 23.74 -16.16
C GLN A 125 -5.07 23.91 -14.85
N LYS A 126 -5.34 24.98 -14.11
CA LYS A 126 -4.66 25.26 -12.83
C LYS A 126 -5.22 24.37 -11.73
N ASP A 127 -6.53 24.13 -11.73
CA ASP A 127 -7.19 23.20 -10.83
C ASP A 127 -6.75 21.76 -11.11
N ASP A 128 -6.68 21.35 -12.38
CA ASP A 128 -6.12 20.06 -12.82
C ASP A 128 -4.72 19.85 -12.27
N ARG A 129 -3.83 20.83 -12.46
CA ARG A 129 -2.45 20.72 -11.99
C ARG A 129 -2.38 20.60 -10.47
N ARG A 130 -3.14 21.42 -9.72
CA ARG A 130 -3.20 21.32 -8.25
C ARG A 130 -3.73 19.97 -7.79
N PHE A 131 -4.76 19.45 -8.46
CA PHE A 131 -5.33 18.15 -8.17
C PHE A 131 -4.30 17.03 -8.35
N GLN A 132 -3.56 17.05 -9.46
CA GLN A 132 -2.48 16.10 -9.72
C GLN A 132 -1.37 16.20 -8.66
N GLU A 133 -0.92 17.41 -8.32
CA GLU A 133 0.06 17.66 -7.26
C GLU A 133 -0.41 17.09 -5.91
N ASN A 134 -1.69 17.26 -5.56
CA ASN A 134 -2.27 16.78 -4.31
C ASN A 134 -2.34 15.25 -4.25
N ILE A 135 -2.73 14.57 -5.34
CA ILE A 135 -2.72 13.10 -5.42
C ILE A 135 -1.30 12.58 -5.22
N THR A 136 -0.34 13.11 -5.97
CA THR A 136 1.06 12.70 -5.87
C THR A 136 1.59 12.88 -4.45
N PHE A 137 1.33 14.04 -3.83
CA PHE A 137 1.75 14.34 -2.47
C PHE A 137 1.13 13.38 -1.44
N GLY A 138 -0.19 13.19 -1.49
CA GLY A 138 -0.92 12.32 -0.58
C GLY A 138 -0.44 10.86 -0.69
N GLN A 139 -0.35 10.35 -1.92
CA GLN A 139 0.14 9.00 -2.17
C GLN A 139 1.59 8.81 -1.73
N LEU A 140 2.47 9.80 -1.93
CA LEU A 140 3.85 9.71 -1.46
C LEU A 140 3.94 9.67 0.06
N GLY A 141 3.11 10.45 0.77
CA GLY A 141 3.01 10.37 2.22
C GLY A 141 2.61 8.97 2.70
N THR A 142 1.54 8.41 2.12
CA THR A 142 1.07 7.06 2.46
C THR A 142 2.12 5.99 2.16
N PHE A 143 2.71 6.01 0.96
CA PHE A 143 3.70 5.01 0.57
C PHE A 143 4.98 5.11 1.38
N SER A 144 5.46 6.32 1.67
CA SER A 144 6.65 6.51 2.53
C SER A 144 6.41 5.95 3.94
N SER A 145 5.23 6.22 4.52
CA SER A 145 4.85 5.64 5.81
C SER A 145 4.79 4.11 5.77
N ASN A 146 4.14 3.54 4.74
CA ASN A 146 4.02 2.11 4.58
C ASN A 146 5.40 1.44 4.44
N MET A 147 6.28 2.00 3.60
CA MET A 147 7.65 1.50 3.43
C MET A 147 8.40 1.45 4.77
N ARG A 148 8.28 2.48 5.60
CA ARG A 148 8.89 2.51 6.94
C ARG A 148 8.30 1.44 7.85
N SER A 149 6.98 1.26 7.85
CA SER A 149 6.32 0.19 8.64
C SER A 149 6.69 -1.22 8.20
N PHE A 150 7.06 -1.42 6.93
CA PHE A 150 7.60 -2.68 6.41
C PHE A 150 9.13 -2.77 6.51
N GLY A 151 9.77 -1.93 7.33
CA GLY A 151 11.18 -2.05 7.68
C GLY A 151 12.16 -1.54 6.63
N LEU A 152 11.71 -0.79 5.61
CA LEU A 152 12.64 -0.25 4.62
C LEU A 152 13.53 0.84 5.23
N GLY A 153 14.81 0.78 4.87
CA GLY A 153 15.80 1.77 5.26
C GLY A 153 15.43 3.18 4.80
N LYS A 154 15.86 4.19 5.55
CA LYS A 154 15.58 5.61 5.25
C LYS A 154 16.08 5.99 3.86
N ASP A 155 17.26 5.52 3.47
CA ASP A 155 17.86 5.83 2.17
C ASP A 155 17.00 5.35 1.00
N LEU A 156 16.45 4.13 1.08
CA LEU A 156 15.53 3.60 0.06
C LEU A 156 14.23 4.39 -0.01
N CYS A 157 13.69 4.80 1.14
CA CYS A 157 12.48 5.62 1.20
C CYS A 157 12.74 7.02 0.60
N LEU A 158 13.89 7.63 0.90
CA LEU A 158 14.30 8.93 0.35
C LEU A 158 14.59 8.85 -1.15
N GLU A 159 15.18 7.77 -1.64
CA GLU A 159 15.41 7.55 -3.07
C GLU A 159 14.07 7.41 -3.83
N PHE A 160 13.16 6.59 -3.31
CA PHE A 160 11.80 6.45 -3.84
C PHE A 160 11.09 7.81 -3.86
N LEU A 161 11.09 8.53 -2.74
CA LEU A 161 10.48 9.85 -2.61
C LEU A 161 11.05 10.84 -3.62
N ARG A 162 12.38 10.88 -3.79
CA ARG A 162 13.05 11.79 -4.73
C ARG A 162 12.56 11.55 -6.16
N LYS A 163 12.58 10.29 -6.61
CA LYS A 163 12.18 9.93 -7.99
C LYS A 163 10.73 10.30 -8.26
N GLN A 164 9.82 9.92 -7.37
CA GLN A 164 8.39 10.16 -7.56
C GLN A 164 8.01 11.64 -7.42
N SER A 165 8.69 12.39 -6.56
CA SER A 165 8.49 13.84 -6.43
C SER A 165 8.87 14.59 -7.70
N THR A 166 9.96 14.17 -8.38
CA THR A 166 10.35 14.73 -9.67
C THR A 166 9.31 14.42 -10.74
N ILE A 167 8.83 13.17 -10.82
CA ILE A 167 7.81 12.76 -11.80
C ILE A 167 6.50 13.52 -11.60
N GLY A 168 6.09 13.71 -10.34
CA GLY A 168 4.86 14.42 -10.00
C GLY A 168 4.99 15.93 -9.86
N ASN A 169 6.15 16.51 -10.19
CA ASN A 169 6.42 17.96 -10.13
C ASN A 169 6.06 18.60 -8.79
N LEU A 170 6.35 17.92 -7.68
CA LEU A 170 6.06 18.45 -6.34
C LEU A 170 6.89 19.68 -6.01
N LYS A 171 6.30 20.58 -5.20
CA LYS A 171 6.98 21.80 -4.76
C LYS A 171 8.06 21.48 -3.72
N PRO A 172 9.13 22.28 -3.63
CA PRO A 172 10.20 22.07 -2.66
C PRO A 172 9.70 21.95 -1.21
N GLU A 173 8.69 22.75 -0.83
CA GLU A 173 8.10 22.70 0.51
C GLU A 173 7.42 21.36 0.79
N GLN A 174 6.67 20.83 -0.18
CA GLN A 174 6.02 19.51 -0.09
C GLN A 174 7.06 18.40 0.04
N ILE A 175 8.13 18.46 -0.76
CA ILE A 175 9.23 17.49 -0.69
C ILE A 175 9.89 17.54 0.69
N ARG A 176 10.14 18.72 1.24
CA ARG A 176 10.70 18.89 2.59
C ARG A 176 9.80 18.25 3.64
N MET A 177 8.49 18.53 3.61
CA MET A 177 7.54 17.92 4.55
C MET A 177 7.56 16.38 4.49
N LEU A 178 7.63 15.80 3.29
CA LEU A 178 7.68 14.34 3.13
C LEU A 178 9.00 13.75 3.66
N LYS A 179 10.14 14.44 3.45
CA LYS A 179 11.44 14.03 4.00
C LYS A 179 11.46 14.07 5.51
N ASP A 180 11.00 15.17 6.11
CA ASP A 180 10.96 15.35 7.56
C ASP A 180 10.13 14.24 8.23
N ASN A 181 9.04 13.79 7.58
CA ASN A 181 8.21 12.70 8.07
C ASN A 181 8.96 11.35 8.06
N ILE A 182 9.73 11.05 7.01
CA ILE A 182 10.55 9.84 6.92
C ILE A 182 11.66 9.85 7.97
N GLU A 183 12.25 11.01 8.22
CA GLU A 183 13.36 11.15 9.18
C GLU A 183 12.90 10.96 10.63
N LYS A 184 11.68 11.40 10.96
CA LYS A 184 11.07 11.29 12.30
C LYS A 184 10.44 9.92 12.59
N SER A 185 10.08 9.15 11.56
CA SER A 185 9.58 7.76 11.66
C SER A 185 10.69 6.75 11.84
#